data_AF-A0A534IBT5-F1
#
_entry.id   AF-A0A534IBT5-F1
#
_cell.length_a   1.000
_cell.length_b   1.000
_cell.length_c   1.000
_cell.angle_alpha   90.00
_cell.angle_beta   90.00
_cell.angle_gamma   90.00
#
_symmetry.space_group_name_H-M   'P 1'
#
loop_
_entity.id
_entity.type
_entity.pdbx_description
1 polymer ?
#
loop_
_entity_poly.entity_id
_entity_poly.type
_entity_poly.pdbx_seq_one_letter_code
_entity_poly.pdbx_strand_id
1 'polypeptide(L)'
;MTEASPKWQSEVINGIYPLRRYLSGSDHSAVFLTECKAQDLPTAAIKIVPAERALPEAQLSHWITAAGLSHPHLIRLLDAGRCQLGGRPFLFVVMEYAEQTLAQVLPHRALTADEAREMLLPALDALAFLHGKNLVQGGLKPTNFLVVNDQLKLASDTVRPTGEPRASIAKSSLHDPPEAKNGRRCPAGDIWGLGITVVEALTQCLPAWPEERSETACLPTTLPPEFVDTVQGCLSHDPDSRPTATDLQAQFKGTRQAPVVSVPEAVVHEAPAPVAPAQESPKERWLVPTIVAVAVLILLGAVWAGSRLFKSHPNTRQSTSTTLQTSSQQAAAAPAAAAQNPATPLPAPAEISVPSASVKAAQSKPAPPHSVSRKSVQPAQPLAEPSVVHAQIPNVPRSARHTIHGRIRVAVLVIVDHSGNVIDALLENPGPSWYFARQAREAARKWRFAPADESDSRGWLLRFEFTRGGTTAHATARS
;
A
#
# COMPACT_ATOMS: atom_id res chain seq x y z
N MET A 1 -0.08 16.03 -14.91
CA MET A 1 -0.23 15.04 -16.02
C MET A 1 -1.39 14.08 -15.77
N THR A 2 -1.57 13.67 -14.52
CA THR A 2 -2.57 12.75 -13.96
C THR A 2 -3.99 12.82 -14.57
N GLU A 3 -4.55 14.01 -14.86
CA GLU A 3 -5.89 14.15 -15.47
C GLU A 3 -5.97 13.84 -16.98
N ALA A 4 -4.83 13.88 -17.68
CA ALA A 4 -4.76 13.59 -19.11
C ALA A 4 -4.51 12.09 -19.36
N SER A 5 -3.78 11.42 -18.48
CA SER A 5 -3.35 10.03 -18.68
C SER A 5 -4.49 9.04 -19.00
N PRO A 6 -5.63 9.03 -18.28
CA PRO A 6 -6.73 8.11 -18.59
C PRO A 6 -7.36 8.34 -19.98
N LYS A 7 -7.19 9.54 -20.56
CA LYS A 7 -7.74 9.91 -21.87
C LYS A 7 -6.89 9.38 -23.03
N TRP A 8 -5.68 8.88 -22.77
CA TRP A 8 -4.83 8.23 -23.78
C TRP A 8 -5.06 6.72 -23.88
N GLN A 9 -5.98 6.15 -23.10
CA GLN A 9 -6.36 4.75 -23.26
C GLN A 9 -7.04 4.54 -24.63
N SER A 10 -6.55 3.56 -25.39
CA SER A 10 -6.82 3.26 -26.82
C SER A 10 -5.93 3.99 -27.85
N GLU A 11 -5.04 4.91 -27.44
CA GLU A 11 -3.98 5.42 -28.32
C GLU A 11 -2.95 4.33 -28.66
N VAL A 12 -2.17 4.49 -29.73
CA VAL A 12 -1.11 3.53 -30.12
C VAL A 12 0.23 4.24 -30.26
N ILE A 13 1.16 3.97 -29.34
CA ILE A 13 2.50 4.55 -29.37
C ILE A 13 3.29 3.99 -30.56
N ASN A 14 3.75 4.91 -31.39
CA ASN A 14 4.55 4.67 -32.61
C ASN A 14 3.94 3.61 -33.56
N GLY A 15 2.61 3.43 -33.53
CA GLY A 15 1.90 2.41 -34.32
C GLY A 15 2.10 0.96 -33.87
N ILE A 16 2.84 0.71 -32.78
CA ILE A 16 3.24 -0.63 -32.34
C ILE A 16 2.63 -1.00 -30.97
N TYR A 17 2.65 -0.07 -30.00
CA TYR A 17 2.26 -0.37 -28.61
C TYR A 17 0.90 0.25 -28.27
N PRO A 18 -0.21 -0.51 -28.29
CA PRO A 18 -1.53 0.00 -27.91
C PRO A 18 -1.58 0.28 -26.41
N LEU A 19 -2.01 1.48 -26.01
CA LEU A 19 -2.26 1.83 -24.62
C LEU A 19 -3.59 1.19 -24.20
N ARG A 20 -3.53 0.04 -23.53
CA ARG A 20 -4.69 -0.65 -22.98
C ARG A 20 -5.01 -0.06 -21.59
N ARG A 21 -5.39 -0.89 -20.62
CA ARG A 21 -5.76 -0.47 -19.26
C ARG A 21 -4.70 0.42 -18.62
N TYR A 22 -5.07 1.63 -18.21
CA TYR A 22 -4.25 2.48 -17.33
C TYR A 22 -3.96 1.74 -16.00
N LEU A 23 -2.69 1.74 -15.58
CA LEU A 23 -2.20 1.00 -14.41
C LEU A 23 -1.86 1.92 -13.25
N SER A 24 -1.16 3.01 -13.51
CA SER A 24 -0.67 3.95 -12.50
C SER A 24 -0.24 5.27 -13.15
N GLY A 25 -0.15 6.34 -12.35
CA GLY A 25 0.35 7.61 -12.84
C GLY A 25 0.59 8.63 -11.74
N SER A 26 1.24 9.72 -12.14
CA SER A 26 1.58 10.87 -11.31
C SER A 26 1.66 12.09 -12.23
N ASP A 27 2.07 13.24 -11.69
CA ASP A 27 2.41 14.42 -12.49
C ASP A 27 3.66 14.22 -13.37
N HIS A 28 4.30 13.05 -13.27
CA HIS A 28 5.69 12.83 -13.62
C HIS A 28 5.94 11.54 -14.43
N SER A 29 4.99 10.60 -14.45
CA SER A 29 4.90 9.50 -15.41
C SER A 29 3.47 8.97 -15.49
N ALA A 30 3.09 8.37 -16.61
CA ALA A 30 1.90 7.51 -16.75
C ALA A 30 2.32 6.09 -17.10
N VAL A 31 1.58 5.07 -16.66
CA VAL A 31 1.87 3.65 -16.92
C VAL A 31 0.59 2.94 -17.37
N PHE A 32 0.67 2.20 -18.47
CA PHE A 32 -0.42 1.43 -19.06
C PHE A 32 -0.01 -0.01 -19.29
N LEU A 33 -1.00 -0.90 -19.36
CA LEU A 33 -0.85 -2.21 -19.97
C LEU A 33 -0.73 -2.04 -21.49
N THR A 34 0.12 -2.84 -22.14
CA THR A 34 0.26 -2.90 -23.59
C THR A 34 0.52 -4.33 -24.07
N GLU A 35 0.48 -4.54 -25.38
CA GLU A 35 0.88 -5.78 -26.04
C GLU A 35 2.31 -5.63 -26.57
N CYS A 36 3.17 -6.62 -26.35
CA CYS A 36 4.55 -6.59 -26.84
C CYS A 36 4.89 -7.94 -27.48
N LYS A 37 4.77 -8.05 -28.81
CA LYS A 37 5.05 -9.29 -29.57
C LYS A 37 6.52 -9.73 -29.54
N ALA A 38 7.39 -9.04 -28.79
CA ALA A 38 8.76 -9.45 -28.57
C ALA A 38 8.82 -10.55 -27.50
N GLN A 39 9.34 -11.72 -27.87
CA GLN A 39 9.71 -12.80 -26.94
C GLN A 39 8.49 -13.36 -26.17
N ASP A 40 7.39 -13.59 -26.89
CA ASP A 40 6.20 -14.35 -26.47
C ASP A 40 5.51 -13.87 -25.18
N LEU A 41 5.72 -12.61 -24.79
CA LEU A 41 4.98 -11.95 -23.71
C LEU A 41 3.66 -11.36 -24.24
N PRO A 42 2.49 -11.96 -24.00
CA PRO A 42 1.22 -11.43 -24.51
C PRO A 42 0.86 -10.07 -23.90
N THR A 43 1.43 -9.74 -22.75
CA THR A 43 1.25 -8.47 -22.03
C THR A 43 2.57 -7.88 -21.54
N ALA A 44 2.66 -6.56 -21.59
CA ALA A 44 3.76 -5.76 -21.07
C ALA A 44 3.21 -4.51 -20.38
N ALA A 45 4.06 -3.81 -19.62
CA ALA A 45 3.77 -2.45 -19.15
C ALA A 45 4.52 -1.45 -20.03
N ILE A 46 3.88 -0.32 -20.36
CA ILE A 46 4.53 0.83 -21.01
C ILE A 46 4.42 2.06 -20.11
N LYS A 47 5.57 2.66 -19.81
CA LYS A 47 5.70 3.88 -19.01
C LYS A 47 6.05 5.06 -19.90
N ILE A 48 5.29 6.14 -19.78
CA ILE A 48 5.39 7.37 -20.57
C ILE A 48 5.81 8.53 -19.65
N VAL A 49 6.76 9.34 -20.10
CA VAL A 49 7.40 10.42 -19.33
C VAL A 49 7.57 11.65 -20.24
N PRO A 50 7.22 12.88 -19.82
CA PRO A 50 7.43 14.09 -20.63
C PRO A 50 8.90 14.26 -21.02
N ALA A 51 9.17 14.60 -22.28
CA ALA A 51 10.53 14.89 -22.75
C ALA A 51 11.04 16.24 -22.25
N GLU A 52 10.16 17.13 -21.77
CA GLU A 52 10.41 18.46 -21.20
C GLU A 52 11.23 18.45 -19.87
N ARG A 53 11.86 17.34 -19.54
CA ARG A 53 12.73 17.19 -18.36
C ARG A 53 14.16 17.63 -18.68
N ALA A 54 14.95 17.93 -17.64
CA ALA A 54 16.26 18.57 -17.77
C ALA A 54 17.24 17.93 -18.78
N LEU A 55 17.21 16.60 -18.97
CA LEU A 55 18.04 15.88 -19.94
C LEU A 55 17.28 14.62 -20.46
N PRO A 56 16.48 14.72 -21.55
CA PRO A 56 15.75 13.56 -22.07
C PRO A 56 16.68 12.53 -22.74
N GLU A 57 17.78 12.97 -23.36
CA GLU A 57 18.78 12.09 -23.99
C GLU A 57 19.47 11.20 -22.95
N ALA A 58 19.84 11.76 -21.79
CA ALA A 58 20.40 10.99 -20.69
C ALA A 58 19.38 9.97 -20.16
N GLN A 59 18.12 10.36 -19.99
CA GLN A 59 17.07 9.45 -19.53
C GLN A 59 16.83 8.29 -20.50
N LEU A 60 16.83 8.54 -21.81
CA LEU A 60 16.71 7.48 -22.82
C LEU A 60 17.95 6.59 -22.86
N SER A 61 19.15 7.17 -22.79
CA SER A 61 20.42 6.43 -22.71
C SER A 61 20.43 5.45 -21.53
N HIS A 62 20.03 5.91 -20.34
CA HIS A 62 19.96 5.04 -19.15
C HIS A 62 18.97 3.89 -19.29
N TRP A 63 17.84 4.06 -20.01
CA TRP A 63 16.92 2.96 -20.29
C TRP A 63 17.48 1.96 -21.30
N ILE A 64 18.20 2.44 -22.34
CA ILE A 64 18.89 1.57 -23.29
C ILE A 64 19.99 0.76 -22.59
N THR A 65 20.77 1.38 -21.70
CA THR A 65 21.76 0.66 -20.87
C THR A 65 21.10 -0.35 -19.93
N ALA A 66 20.00 0.03 -19.27
CA ALA A 66 19.28 -0.85 -18.34
C ALA A 66 18.57 -2.03 -19.04
N ALA A 67 18.21 -1.91 -20.32
CA ALA A 67 17.69 -3.02 -21.12
C ALA A 67 18.74 -4.11 -21.42
N GLY A 68 20.04 -3.78 -21.31
CA GLY A 68 21.13 -4.75 -21.36
C GLY A 68 21.37 -5.53 -20.06
N LEU A 69 20.59 -5.28 -19.00
CA LEU A 69 20.71 -5.98 -17.72
C LEU A 69 19.82 -7.22 -17.69
N SER A 70 20.39 -8.35 -17.24
CA SER A 70 19.67 -9.59 -16.97
C SER A 70 19.94 -10.05 -15.54
N HIS A 71 18.88 -10.13 -14.74
CA HIS A 71 18.90 -10.58 -13.35
C HIS A 71 17.50 -11.09 -12.97
N PRO A 72 17.33 -12.21 -12.22
CA PRO A 72 16.00 -12.72 -11.88
C PRO A 72 15.16 -11.71 -11.09
N HIS A 73 15.81 -10.88 -10.27
CA HIS A 73 15.17 -9.91 -9.38
C HIS A 73 15.19 -8.45 -9.91
N LEU A 74 15.34 -8.26 -11.23
CA LEU A 74 15.15 -6.97 -11.90
C LEU A 74 14.02 -7.06 -12.94
N ILE A 75 13.16 -6.04 -13.01
CA ILE A 75 12.15 -5.91 -14.07
C ILE A 75 12.85 -5.77 -15.42
N ARG A 76 12.51 -6.63 -16.37
CA ARG A 76 13.14 -6.59 -17.69
C ARG A 76 12.58 -5.45 -18.53
N LEU A 77 13.44 -4.57 -19.04
CA LEU A 77 13.07 -3.59 -20.05
C LEU A 77 13.09 -4.28 -21.43
N LEU A 78 12.11 -3.97 -22.28
CA LEU A 78 11.87 -4.63 -23.57
C LEU A 78 12.18 -3.71 -24.77
N ASP A 79 11.85 -2.43 -24.64
CA ASP A 79 12.10 -1.37 -25.63
C ASP A 79 12.10 0.00 -24.94
N ALA A 80 12.76 1.01 -25.52
CA ALA A 80 12.75 2.38 -25.03
C ALA A 80 12.98 3.38 -26.17
N GLY A 81 12.23 4.49 -26.19
CA GLY A 81 12.31 5.45 -27.28
C GLY A 81 11.62 6.79 -27.02
N ARG A 82 11.45 7.55 -28.11
CA ARG A 82 10.68 8.80 -28.16
C ARG A 82 9.32 8.55 -28.81
N CYS A 83 8.29 9.26 -28.39
CA CYS A 83 6.96 9.27 -28.99
C CYS A 83 6.32 10.66 -28.89
N GLN A 84 5.14 10.83 -29.49
CA GLN A 84 4.31 12.03 -29.32
C GLN A 84 2.90 11.64 -28.87
N LEU A 85 2.30 12.44 -28.00
CA LEU A 85 0.90 12.30 -27.58
C LEU A 85 0.26 13.69 -27.49
N GLY A 86 -0.87 13.88 -28.19
CA GLY A 86 -1.56 15.18 -28.26
C GLY A 86 -0.63 16.33 -28.66
N GLY A 87 0.23 16.10 -29.67
CA GLY A 87 1.17 17.10 -30.19
C GLY A 87 2.39 17.43 -29.31
N ARG A 88 2.59 16.74 -28.17
CA ARG A 88 3.73 16.98 -27.26
C ARG A 88 4.73 15.82 -27.26
N PRO A 89 6.03 16.07 -27.04
CA PRO A 89 7.07 15.04 -27.03
C PRO A 89 7.17 14.31 -25.69
N PHE A 90 7.27 12.99 -25.76
CA PHE A 90 7.45 12.10 -24.61
C PHE A 90 8.59 11.11 -24.87
N LEU A 91 9.14 10.59 -23.78
CA LEU A 91 9.91 9.34 -23.78
C LEU A 91 8.97 8.20 -23.34
N PHE A 92 9.20 7.00 -23.87
CA PHE A 92 8.56 5.78 -23.39
C PHE A 92 9.59 4.70 -23.09
N VAL A 93 9.22 3.79 -22.19
CA VAL A 93 9.91 2.51 -21.96
C VAL A 93 8.87 1.41 -21.78
N VAL A 94 9.04 0.33 -22.54
CA VAL A 94 8.25 -0.91 -22.44
C VAL A 94 9.02 -1.88 -21.54
N MET A 95 8.31 -2.57 -20.65
CA MET A 95 8.89 -3.47 -19.66
C MET A 95 7.97 -4.66 -19.37
N GLU A 96 8.53 -5.69 -18.76
CA GLU A 96 7.80 -6.82 -18.17
C GLU A 96 6.62 -6.33 -17.30
N TYR A 97 5.42 -6.90 -17.50
CA TYR A 97 4.25 -6.55 -16.70
C TYR A 97 4.33 -7.16 -15.30
N ALA A 98 4.05 -6.35 -14.28
CA ALA A 98 3.95 -6.74 -12.88
C ALA A 98 2.49 -6.75 -12.43
N GLU A 99 2.05 -7.81 -11.74
CA GLU A 99 0.65 -7.89 -11.28
C GLU A 99 0.39 -6.96 -10.08
N GLN A 100 1.42 -6.72 -9.26
CA GLN A 100 1.35 -5.81 -8.12
C GLN A 100 2.67 -5.08 -7.83
N THR A 101 2.58 -3.96 -7.13
CA THR A 101 3.67 -3.21 -6.49
C THR A 101 3.45 -3.18 -4.98
N LEU A 102 4.52 -3.06 -4.19
CA LEU A 102 4.42 -2.94 -2.73
C LEU A 102 3.55 -1.74 -2.31
N ALA A 103 3.63 -0.63 -3.03
CA ALA A 103 2.80 0.57 -2.84
C ALA A 103 1.28 0.32 -2.94
N GLN A 104 0.83 -0.78 -3.56
CA GLN A 104 -0.58 -1.17 -3.60
C GLN A 104 -0.97 -2.08 -2.42
N VAL A 105 0.00 -2.70 -1.74
CA VAL A 105 -0.22 -3.54 -0.55
C VAL A 105 -0.31 -2.67 0.71
N LEU A 106 0.64 -1.74 0.90
CA LEU A 106 0.81 -1.00 2.15
C LEU A 106 -0.38 -0.11 2.58
N PRO A 107 -1.24 0.41 1.69
CA PRO A 107 -2.49 1.07 2.10
C PRO A 107 -3.49 0.14 2.80
N HIS A 108 -3.36 -1.18 2.63
CA HIS A 108 -4.29 -2.19 3.13
C HIS A 108 -3.76 -2.96 4.34
N ARG A 109 -2.44 -3.20 4.41
CA ARG A 109 -1.79 -3.96 5.47
C ARG A 109 -0.27 -3.79 5.50
N ALA A 110 0.30 -3.94 6.69
CA ALA A 110 1.72 -4.22 6.86
C ALA A 110 2.06 -5.63 6.34
N LEU A 111 3.31 -5.81 5.91
CA LEU A 111 3.92 -7.12 5.76
C LEU A 111 4.19 -7.74 7.14
N THR A 112 4.17 -9.06 7.22
CA THR A 112 4.81 -9.76 8.34
C THR A 112 6.34 -9.73 8.20
N ALA A 113 7.04 -10.03 9.29
CA ALA A 113 8.48 -10.21 9.29
C ALA A 113 8.98 -11.24 8.24
N ASP A 114 8.22 -12.32 8.03
CA ASP A 114 8.58 -13.35 7.05
C ASP A 114 8.37 -12.88 5.61
N GLU A 115 7.29 -12.13 5.33
CA GLU A 115 7.11 -11.47 4.03
C GLU A 115 8.17 -10.38 3.78
N ALA A 116 8.61 -9.67 4.83
CA ALA A 116 9.70 -8.71 4.71
C ALA A 116 11.06 -9.41 4.44
N ARG A 117 11.31 -10.60 5.01
CA ARG A 117 12.47 -11.45 4.65
C ARG A 117 12.37 -11.99 3.21
N GLU A 118 11.20 -12.48 2.80
CA GLU A 118 10.94 -12.91 1.41
C GLU A 118 11.13 -11.76 0.41
N MET A 119 10.86 -10.51 0.80
CA MET A 119 11.14 -9.31 0.01
C MET A 119 12.62 -8.90 0.02
N LEU A 120 13.26 -8.90 1.19
CA LEU A 120 14.62 -8.37 1.35
C LEU A 120 15.69 -9.19 0.64
N LEU A 121 15.61 -10.52 0.69
CA LEU A 121 16.64 -11.36 0.07
C LEU A 121 16.76 -11.16 -1.46
N PRO A 122 15.67 -11.19 -2.26
CA PRO A 122 15.66 -10.79 -3.67
C PRO A 122 16.13 -9.35 -3.94
N ALA A 123 15.70 -8.39 -3.11
CA ALA A 123 16.03 -6.98 -3.31
C ALA A 123 17.54 -6.73 -3.10
N LEU A 124 18.12 -7.30 -2.04
CA LEU A 124 19.54 -7.20 -1.73
C LEU A 124 20.41 -7.89 -2.79
N ASP A 125 19.95 -9.00 -3.35
CA ASP A 125 20.61 -9.71 -4.46
C ASP A 125 20.70 -8.82 -5.73
N ALA A 126 19.57 -8.22 -6.12
CA ALA A 126 19.51 -7.27 -7.23
C ALA A 126 20.36 -6.00 -6.99
N LEU A 127 20.43 -5.51 -5.75
CA LEU A 127 21.26 -4.36 -5.41
C LEU A 127 22.74 -4.69 -5.46
N ALA A 128 23.18 -5.82 -4.91
CA ALA A 128 24.57 -6.27 -5.01
C ALA A 128 25.01 -6.43 -6.48
N PHE A 129 24.14 -6.97 -7.34
CA PHE A 129 24.37 -7.07 -8.79
C PHE A 129 24.52 -5.70 -9.48
N LEU A 130 23.68 -4.71 -9.13
CA LEU A 130 23.78 -3.34 -9.67
C LEU A 130 25.04 -2.63 -9.16
N HIS A 131 25.27 -2.66 -7.85
CA HIS A 131 26.40 -1.99 -7.20
C HIS A 131 27.73 -2.53 -7.71
N GLY A 132 27.86 -3.86 -7.88
CA GLY A 132 29.01 -4.51 -8.51
C GLY A 132 29.22 -4.19 -10.01
N LYS A 133 28.28 -3.48 -10.65
CA LYS A 133 28.40 -2.94 -12.02
C LYS A 133 28.60 -1.43 -12.07
N ASN A 134 28.85 -0.76 -10.93
CA ASN A 134 28.84 0.70 -10.78
C ASN A 134 27.51 1.35 -11.20
N LEU A 135 26.40 0.65 -10.96
CA LEU A 135 25.04 1.14 -11.13
C LEU A 135 24.34 1.23 -9.76
N VAL A 136 23.32 2.07 -9.66
CA VAL A 136 22.41 2.17 -8.52
C VAL A 136 20.97 1.95 -8.97
N GLN A 137 20.08 1.53 -8.07
CA GLN A 137 18.65 1.47 -8.33
C GLN A 137 18.05 2.89 -8.45
N GLY A 138 18.58 3.85 -7.68
CA GLY A 138 18.44 5.27 -7.91
C GLY A 138 17.11 5.89 -7.44
N GLY A 139 16.26 5.13 -6.75
CA GLY A 139 14.99 5.63 -6.23
C GLY A 139 14.14 4.62 -5.46
N LEU A 140 14.76 3.79 -4.60
CA LEU A 140 14.07 2.75 -3.84
C LEU A 140 12.97 3.33 -2.93
N LYS A 141 11.77 2.79 -3.11
CA LYS A 141 10.52 3.09 -2.39
C LYS A 141 9.45 2.08 -2.81
N PRO A 142 8.32 1.92 -2.09
CA PRO A 142 7.30 0.91 -2.39
C PRO A 142 6.75 0.83 -3.83
N THR A 143 6.84 1.89 -4.66
CA THR A 143 6.43 1.81 -6.08
C THR A 143 7.40 1.01 -6.95
N ASN A 144 8.63 0.82 -6.47
CA ASN A 144 9.74 0.23 -7.21
C ASN A 144 10.07 -1.20 -6.76
N PHE A 145 9.26 -1.76 -5.85
CA PHE A 145 9.24 -3.18 -5.48
C PHE A 145 8.02 -3.78 -6.15
N LEU A 146 8.25 -4.66 -7.13
CA LEU A 146 7.24 -5.23 -8.00
C LEU A 146 7.16 -6.74 -7.81
N VAL A 147 6.00 -7.32 -8.11
CA VAL A 147 5.79 -8.76 -8.20
C VAL A 147 5.50 -9.11 -9.65
N VAL A 148 6.17 -10.15 -10.15
CA VAL A 148 5.89 -10.80 -11.44
C VAL A 148 5.91 -12.31 -11.21
N ASN A 149 4.84 -13.04 -11.55
CA ASN A 149 4.74 -14.49 -11.36
C ASN A 149 5.14 -14.95 -9.93
N ASP A 150 4.63 -14.24 -8.91
CA ASP A 150 4.94 -14.42 -7.48
C ASP A 150 6.41 -14.16 -7.07
N GLN A 151 7.28 -13.72 -7.98
CA GLN A 151 8.66 -13.34 -7.68
C GLN A 151 8.79 -11.83 -7.49
N LEU A 152 9.52 -11.40 -6.46
CA LEU A 152 9.88 -9.99 -6.30
C LEU A 152 10.94 -9.58 -7.32
N LYS A 153 10.74 -8.40 -7.93
CA LYS A 153 11.69 -7.72 -8.81
C LYS A 153 11.76 -6.23 -8.48
N LEU A 154 12.95 -5.63 -8.57
CA LEU A 154 13.11 -4.17 -8.47
C LEU A 154 12.91 -3.50 -9.85
N ALA A 155 12.43 -2.26 -9.84
CA ALA A 155 12.28 -1.47 -11.08
C ALA A 155 13.63 -1.15 -11.73
N SER A 156 13.78 -1.44 -13.01
CA SER A 156 15.01 -1.12 -13.78
C SER A 156 14.96 0.27 -14.44
N ASP A 157 13.79 0.88 -14.60
CA ASP A 157 13.65 2.17 -15.28
C ASP A 157 14.25 3.36 -14.49
N THR A 158 14.47 3.19 -13.18
CA THR A 158 15.16 4.16 -12.33
C THR A 158 16.66 3.93 -12.22
N VAL A 159 17.22 2.84 -12.78
CA VAL A 159 18.65 2.49 -12.65
C VAL A 159 19.56 3.53 -13.29
N ARG A 160 20.60 3.98 -12.59
CA ARG A 160 21.53 5.04 -13.05
C ARG A 160 22.99 4.68 -12.76
N PRO A 161 23.97 5.26 -13.45
CA PRO A 161 25.38 5.17 -13.07
C PRO A 161 25.65 5.72 -11.66
N THR A 162 26.49 5.03 -10.91
CA THR A 162 27.14 5.59 -9.72
C THR A 162 27.94 6.83 -10.12
N GLY A 163 27.91 7.87 -9.27
CA GLY A 163 28.58 9.13 -9.55
C GLY A 163 27.78 10.10 -10.45
N GLU A 164 26.65 9.69 -11.05
CA GLU A 164 25.81 10.61 -11.84
C GLU A 164 25.22 11.71 -10.95
N PRO A 165 25.37 13.01 -11.29
CA PRO A 165 24.75 14.12 -10.55
C PRO A 165 23.24 13.98 -10.47
N ARG A 166 22.65 14.20 -9.29
CA ARG A 166 21.20 14.24 -9.12
C ARG A 166 20.68 15.62 -9.50
N ALA A 167 19.76 15.71 -10.46
CA ALA A 167 19.06 16.96 -10.75
C ALA A 167 18.26 17.40 -9.50
N SER A 168 18.27 18.70 -9.17
CA SER A 168 17.61 19.21 -7.98
C SER A 168 16.11 18.94 -8.03
N ILE A 169 15.61 18.21 -7.03
CA ILE A 169 14.19 17.85 -6.95
C ILE A 169 13.49 18.88 -6.07
N ALA A 170 12.53 19.61 -6.66
CA ALA A 170 11.77 20.66 -5.96
C ALA A 170 10.98 20.16 -4.72
N LYS A 171 10.86 18.84 -4.53
CA LYS A 171 10.29 18.20 -3.35
C LYS A 171 10.98 16.84 -3.10
N SER A 172 11.93 16.83 -2.17
CA SER A 172 12.59 15.59 -1.70
C SER A 172 11.58 14.66 -1.01
N SER A 173 11.76 13.35 -1.16
CA SER A 173 11.09 12.33 -0.32
C SER A 173 11.95 12.00 0.91
N LEU A 174 11.38 11.36 1.93
CA LEU A 174 12.16 10.71 3.00
C LEU A 174 12.94 9.49 2.47
N HIS A 175 12.50 8.90 1.36
CA HIS A 175 13.24 7.86 0.62
C HIS A 175 14.52 8.39 -0.05
N ASP A 176 14.66 9.70 -0.18
CA ASP A 176 15.87 10.31 -0.71
C ASP A 176 16.84 10.55 0.46
N PRO A 177 18.08 10.04 0.41
CA PRO A 177 19.00 10.13 1.53
C PRO A 177 19.51 11.56 1.73
N PRO A 178 20.02 11.93 2.92
CA PRO A 178 20.37 13.31 3.23
C PRO A 178 21.37 13.95 2.25
N GLU A 179 22.35 13.16 1.79
CA GLU A 179 23.35 13.61 0.82
C GLU A 179 22.76 13.92 -0.57
N ALA A 180 21.58 13.39 -0.93
CA ALA A 180 20.98 13.54 -2.27
C ALA A 180 20.62 14.99 -2.64
N LYS A 181 20.61 15.93 -1.68
CA LYS A 181 20.37 17.36 -1.92
C LYS A 181 21.49 18.01 -2.74
N ASN A 182 22.75 17.63 -2.46
CA ASN A 182 23.96 18.20 -3.07
C ASN A 182 24.82 17.12 -3.77
N GLY A 183 24.48 15.84 -3.60
CA GLY A 183 25.33 14.70 -3.89
C GLY A 183 25.15 14.08 -5.28
N ARG A 184 26.10 13.21 -5.59
CA ARG A 184 26.02 12.24 -6.69
C ARG A 184 25.27 10.99 -6.22
N ARG A 185 24.71 10.22 -7.15
CA ARG A 185 24.10 8.93 -6.81
C ARG A 185 25.16 7.92 -6.37
N CYS A 186 24.90 7.18 -5.29
CA CYS A 186 25.83 6.22 -4.68
C CYS A 186 25.09 4.97 -4.16
N PRO A 187 25.77 3.80 -4.04
CA PRO A 187 25.21 2.59 -3.45
C PRO A 187 24.57 2.79 -2.07
N ALA A 188 25.24 3.54 -1.18
CA ALA A 188 24.74 3.87 0.15
C ALA A 188 23.39 4.61 0.14
N GLY A 189 23.07 5.34 -0.94
CA GLY A 189 21.78 6.00 -1.12
C GLY A 189 20.63 5.05 -1.46
N ASP A 190 20.92 3.91 -2.11
CA ASP A 190 19.93 2.83 -2.24
C ASP A 190 19.69 2.17 -0.87
N ILE A 191 20.73 1.94 -0.07
CA ILE A 191 20.62 1.33 1.26
C ILE A 191 19.71 2.14 2.20
N TRP A 192 19.80 3.48 2.15
CA TRP A 192 18.85 4.36 2.84
C TRP A 192 17.41 4.15 2.36
N GLY A 193 17.17 4.22 1.04
CA GLY A 193 15.83 4.02 0.46
C GLY A 193 15.23 2.64 0.78
N LEU A 194 16.08 1.61 0.88
CA LEU A 194 15.72 0.29 1.38
C LEU A 194 15.31 0.34 2.86
N GLY A 195 16.09 0.98 3.71
CA GLY A 195 15.79 1.16 5.14
C GLY A 195 14.43 1.83 5.38
N ILE A 196 14.16 2.94 4.68
CA ILE A 196 12.84 3.63 4.72
C ILE A 196 11.73 2.67 4.26
N THR A 197 11.94 1.95 3.15
CA THR A 197 10.95 1.01 2.61
C THR A 197 10.65 -0.13 3.59
N VAL A 198 11.65 -0.64 4.32
CA VAL A 198 11.47 -1.71 5.33
C VAL A 198 10.62 -1.21 6.50
N VAL A 199 10.84 0.02 6.98
CA VAL A 199 9.99 0.61 8.02
C VAL A 199 8.56 0.79 7.53
N GLU A 200 8.35 1.37 6.34
CA GLU A 200 7.02 1.56 5.76
C GLU A 200 6.32 0.20 5.56
N ALA A 201 7.04 -0.82 5.10
CA ALA A 201 6.50 -2.14 4.83
C ALA A 201 6.06 -2.90 6.09
N LEU A 202 6.84 -2.82 7.17
CA LEU A 202 6.58 -3.53 8.42
C LEU A 202 5.60 -2.79 9.36
N THR A 203 5.43 -1.47 9.19
CA THR A 203 4.69 -0.64 10.16
C THR A 203 3.54 0.18 9.56
N GLN A 204 3.46 0.32 8.23
CA GLN A 204 2.61 1.28 7.52
C GLN A 204 2.85 2.75 7.94
N CYS A 205 4.01 3.04 8.54
CA CYS A 205 4.43 4.36 8.98
C CYS A 205 5.84 4.65 8.43
N LEU A 206 6.15 5.93 8.21
CA LEU A 206 7.50 6.37 7.91
C LEU A 206 8.26 6.69 9.21
N PRO A 207 9.59 6.51 9.26
CA PRO A 207 10.38 6.96 10.40
C PRO A 207 10.35 8.49 10.52
N ALA A 208 10.53 9.00 11.74
CA ALA A 208 10.48 10.42 12.04
C ALA A 208 11.81 10.92 12.59
N TRP A 209 12.15 12.19 12.34
CA TRP A 209 13.28 12.87 12.97
C TRP A 209 12.69 13.95 13.90
N PRO A 210 12.91 13.87 15.23
CA PRO A 210 12.26 14.77 16.18
C PRO A 210 12.61 16.25 15.98
N GLU A 211 13.81 16.53 15.51
CA GLU A 211 14.31 17.87 15.16
C GLU A 211 14.92 17.84 13.75
N GLU A 212 14.94 18.98 13.05
CA GLU A 212 15.55 19.10 11.70
C GLU A 212 17.06 18.79 11.67
N ARG A 213 17.69 18.67 12.84
CA ARG A 213 19.12 18.34 13.02
C ARG A 213 19.35 16.99 13.72
N SER A 214 18.30 16.20 13.99
CA SER A 214 18.49 14.86 14.51
C SER A 214 19.19 13.99 13.47
N GLU A 215 20.34 13.43 13.80
CA GLU A 215 21.03 12.47 12.92
C GLU A 215 20.37 11.07 13.04
N THR A 216 19.90 10.72 14.23
CA THR A 216 19.22 9.45 14.53
C THR A 216 17.74 9.47 14.17
N ALA A 217 17.28 8.46 13.42
CA ALA A 217 15.87 8.24 13.11
C ALA A 217 15.09 7.67 14.32
N CYS A 218 13.95 8.25 14.64
CA CYS A 218 12.96 7.67 15.54
C CYS A 218 12.12 6.64 14.78
N LEU A 219 12.25 5.37 15.16
CA LEU A 219 11.57 4.24 14.52
C LEU A 219 10.23 3.93 15.22
N PRO A 220 9.17 3.52 14.48
CA PRO A 220 7.90 3.15 15.11
C PRO A 220 8.06 1.95 16.05
N THR A 221 7.42 2.00 17.22
CA THR A 221 7.44 0.92 18.22
C THR A 221 6.76 -0.38 17.78
N THR A 222 6.12 -0.38 16.61
CA THR A 222 5.57 -1.55 15.93
C THR A 222 6.57 -2.28 15.01
N LEU A 223 7.75 -1.71 14.77
CA LEU A 223 8.82 -2.38 14.03
C LEU A 223 9.30 -3.61 14.82
N PRO A 224 9.34 -4.83 14.23
CA PRO A 224 9.79 -6.01 14.96
C PRO A 224 11.27 -5.87 15.39
N PRO A 225 11.64 -6.23 16.63
CA PRO A 225 12.99 -5.98 17.17
C PRO A 225 14.14 -6.48 16.28
N GLU A 226 13.94 -7.64 15.63
CA GLU A 226 14.88 -8.27 14.69
C GLU A 226 15.21 -7.46 13.42
N PHE A 227 14.53 -6.33 13.17
CA PHE A 227 14.87 -5.38 12.10
C PHE A 227 15.44 -4.05 12.61
N VAL A 228 15.44 -3.78 13.93
CA VAL A 228 15.76 -2.46 14.49
C VAL A 228 17.19 -2.05 14.15
N ASP A 229 18.18 -2.86 14.54
CA ASP A 229 19.61 -2.55 14.34
C ASP A 229 19.96 -2.42 12.85
N THR A 230 19.40 -3.30 12.02
CA THR A 230 19.56 -3.27 10.56
C THR A 230 18.98 -1.98 9.95
N VAL A 231 17.78 -1.58 10.36
CA VAL A 231 17.16 -0.33 9.90
C VAL A 231 17.96 0.89 10.37
N GLN A 232 18.45 0.89 11.62
CA GLN A 232 19.29 1.97 12.14
C GLN A 232 20.59 2.12 11.33
N GLY A 233 21.27 1.01 11.01
CA GLY A 233 22.46 1.02 10.14
C GLY A 233 22.15 1.53 8.73
N CYS A 234 21.04 1.10 8.12
CA CYS A 234 20.61 1.60 6.82
C CYS A 234 20.26 3.10 6.81
N LEU A 235 19.80 3.64 7.94
CA LEU A 235 19.40 5.03 8.12
C LEU A 235 20.48 5.90 8.80
N SER A 236 21.76 5.48 8.76
CA SER A 236 22.87 6.35 9.15
C SER A 236 22.90 7.61 8.28
N HIS A 237 23.05 8.77 8.91
CA HIS A 237 23.13 10.06 8.21
C HIS A 237 24.45 10.21 7.44
N ASP A 238 25.52 9.53 7.87
CA ASP A 238 26.74 9.32 7.10
C ASP A 238 26.56 8.13 6.14
N PRO A 239 26.76 8.30 4.81
CA PRO A 239 26.66 7.20 3.85
C PRO A 239 27.74 6.13 3.99
N ASP A 240 28.96 6.47 4.45
CA ASP A 240 30.07 5.50 4.52
C ASP A 240 29.93 4.55 5.74
N SER A 241 29.16 4.95 6.76
CA SER A 241 28.74 4.12 7.89
C SER A 241 27.54 3.19 7.59
N ARG A 242 26.96 3.20 6.38
CA ARG A 242 25.84 2.31 6.01
C ARG A 242 26.36 0.93 5.56
N PRO A 243 25.72 -0.19 5.97
CA PRO A 243 26.12 -1.53 5.52
C PRO A 243 25.88 -1.71 4.01
N THR A 244 26.71 -2.49 3.33
CA THR A 244 26.50 -2.76 1.89
C THR A 244 25.33 -3.73 1.68
N ALA A 245 24.83 -3.80 0.43
CA ALA A 245 23.83 -4.79 0.05
C ALA A 245 24.30 -6.23 0.33
N THR A 246 25.61 -6.50 0.20
CA THR A 246 26.23 -7.79 0.49
C THR A 246 26.22 -8.12 1.98
N ASP A 247 26.55 -7.16 2.85
CA ASP A 247 26.58 -7.36 4.31
C ASP A 247 25.18 -7.65 4.85
N LEU A 248 24.19 -6.88 4.39
CA LEU A 248 22.78 -7.11 4.68
C LEU A 248 22.31 -8.49 4.17
N GLN A 249 22.74 -8.89 2.97
CA GLN A 249 22.38 -10.20 2.44
C GLN A 249 23.00 -11.34 3.25
N ALA A 250 24.24 -11.17 3.73
CA ALA A 250 24.89 -12.11 4.64
C ALA A 250 24.17 -12.18 5.99
N GLN A 251 23.75 -11.04 6.55
CA GLN A 251 22.96 -10.97 7.79
C GLN A 251 21.65 -11.77 7.65
N PHE A 252 20.80 -11.46 6.67
CA PHE A 252 19.51 -12.14 6.50
C PHE A 252 19.62 -13.61 6.07
N LYS A 253 20.71 -14.02 5.44
CA LYS A 253 21.02 -15.45 5.20
C LYS A 253 21.46 -16.15 6.50
N GLY A 254 22.31 -15.51 7.30
CA GLY A 254 22.87 -16.03 8.55
C GLY A 254 21.85 -16.21 9.67
N THR A 255 20.91 -15.27 9.86
CA THR A 255 19.86 -15.36 10.90
C THR A 255 18.97 -16.61 10.77
N ARG A 256 18.93 -17.25 9.58
CA ARG A 256 18.23 -18.53 9.36
C ARG A 256 18.93 -19.74 10.01
N GLN A 257 20.14 -19.57 10.53
CA GLN A 257 20.92 -20.55 11.28
C GLN A 257 21.28 -20.05 12.68
N ALA A 258 20.29 -19.58 13.45
CA ALA A 258 20.38 -19.78 14.90
C ALA A 258 20.46 -21.31 15.14
N PRO A 259 21.53 -21.84 15.75
CA PRO A 259 21.62 -23.27 15.97
C PRO A 259 20.50 -23.69 16.91
N VAL A 260 19.78 -24.78 16.57
CA VAL A 260 19.03 -25.51 17.58
C VAL A 260 20.07 -26.00 18.57
N VAL A 261 20.10 -25.39 19.75
CA VAL A 261 20.95 -25.85 20.85
C VAL A 261 20.43 -27.23 21.24
N SER A 262 21.10 -28.26 20.74
CA SER A 262 20.86 -29.65 21.11
C SER A 262 21.10 -29.79 22.61
N VAL A 263 20.02 -29.67 23.39
CA VAL A 263 20.03 -29.90 24.83
C VAL A 263 20.60 -31.30 25.05
N PRO A 264 21.75 -31.46 25.73
CA PRO A 264 22.30 -32.78 26.00
C PRO A 264 21.27 -33.60 26.77
N GLU A 265 21.09 -34.86 26.37
CA GLU A 265 20.10 -35.76 26.95
C GLU A 265 20.35 -35.92 28.46
N ALA A 266 19.44 -35.36 29.26
CA ALA A 266 19.64 -35.24 30.70
C ALA A 266 19.54 -36.62 31.36
N VAL A 267 20.68 -37.10 31.89
CA VAL A 267 20.77 -38.38 32.62
C VAL A 267 19.73 -38.41 33.73
N VAL A 268 18.89 -39.44 33.72
CA VAL A 268 17.84 -39.65 34.72
C VAL A 268 18.48 -39.91 36.09
N HIS A 269 18.37 -38.94 36.99
CA HIS A 269 18.56 -39.16 38.42
C HIS A 269 17.22 -39.14 39.14
N GLU A 270 17.03 -40.17 39.97
CA GLU A 270 15.79 -40.49 40.66
C GLU A 270 15.53 -39.51 41.83
N ALA A 271 14.28 -39.07 41.99
CA ALA A 271 13.91 -38.03 42.94
C ALA A 271 13.34 -38.61 44.26
N PRO A 272 13.81 -38.17 45.43
CA PRO A 272 13.18 -38.51 46.71
C PRO A 272 11.85 -37.78 46.92
N ALA A 273 11.02 -38.34 47.80
CA ALA A 273 9.61 -37.98 48.04
C ALA A 273 9.43 -36.62 48.79
N PRO A 274 8.20 -36.04 48.82
CA PRO A 274 8.01 -34.61 49.10
C PRO A 274 7.94 -34.25 50.60
N VAL A 275 8.27 -32.99 50.90
CA VAL A 275 8.09 -32.35 52.21
C VAL A 275 6.99 -31.27 52.13
N ALA A 276 6.21 -31.13 53.20
CA ALA A 276 5.05 -30.24 53.29
C ALA A 276 5.44 -28.73 53.34
N PRO A 277 4.52 -27.81 52.98
CA PRO A 277 4.84 -26.39 52.83
C PRO A 277 4.99 -25.66 54.17
N ALA A 278 6.00 -24.77 54.25
CA ALA A 278 6.11 -23.77 55.32
C ALA A 278 5.11 -22.61 55.09
N GLN A 279 4.64 -21.99 56.18
CA GLN A 279 3.72 -20.86 56.13
C GLN A 279 4.48 -19.52 56.10
N GLU A 280 4.11 -18.62 55.19
CA GLU A 280 4.47 -17.20 55.29
C GLU A 280 3.31 -16.36 55.81
N SER A 281 3.64 -15.28 56.54
CA SER A 281 2.66 -14.51 57.34
C SER A 281 2.17 -13.23 56.65
N PRO A 282 0.88 -12.84 56.80
CA PRO A 282 0.30 -11.74 56.05
C PRO A 282 0.52 -10.38 56.71
N LYS A 283 1.28 -9.48 56.05
CA LYS A 283 1.31 -8.03 56.36
C LYS A 283 1.34 -7.19 55.08
N GLU A 284 0.97 -5.92 55.23
CA GLU A 284 1.07 -4.84 54.22
C GLU A 284 0.26 -4.99 52.91
N ARG A 285 -1.07 -4.98 53.07
CA ARG A 285 -1.97 -4.33 52.09
C ARG A 285 -2.91 -3.39 52.80
N TRP A 286 -2.64 -2.06 52.84
CA TRP A 286 -3.64 -1.02 53.16
C TRP A 286 -3.22 0.43 52.80
N LEU A 287 -2.46 0.65 51.71
CA LEU A 287 -2.01 1.99 51.26
C LEU A 287 -2.48 2.43 49.86
N VAL A 288 -3.32 1.64 49.19
CA VAL A 288 -3.87 1.98 47.86
C VAL A 288 -5.11 2.92 47.87
N PRO A 289 -6.08 2.83 48.81
CA PRO A 289 -7.34 3.57 48.67
C PRO A 289 -7.23 5.08 48.96
N THR A 290 -6.19 5.52 49.68
CA THR A 290 -5.99 6.92 50.07
C THR A 290 -5.54 7.81 48.91
N ILE A 291 -4.68 7.30 48.02
CA ILE A 291 -4.14 8.07 46.88
C ILE A 291 -5.25 8.44 45.88
N VAL A 292 -6.18 7.50 45.63
CA VAL A 292 -7.30 7.71 44.71
C VAL A 292 -8.25 8.81 45.20
N ALA A 293 -8.53 8.86 46.50
CA ALA A 293 -9.43 9.87 47.08
C ALA A 293 -8.89 11.30 46.91
N VAL A 294 -7.57 11.51 47.08
CA VAL A 294 -6.93 12.82 46.91
C VAL A 294 -7.00 13.28 45.45
N ALA A 295 -6.73 12.38 44.48
CA ALA A 295 -6.80 12.70 43.06
C ALA A 295 -8.21 13.14 42.61
N VAL A 296 -9.25 12.47 43.12
CA VAL A 296 -10.65 12.82 42.83
C VAL A 296 -11.03 14.20 43.39
N LEU A 297 -10.58 14.54 44.61
CA LEU A 297 -10.84 15.86 45.21
C LEU A 297 -10.16 17.01 44.43
N ILE A 298 -8.94 16.81 43.94
CA ILE A 298 -8.22 17.79 43.11
C ILE A 298 -8.98 18.04 41.79
N LEU A 299 -9.45 16.96 41.13
CA LEU A 299 -10.25 17.07 39.90
C LEU A 299 -11.56 17.82 40.11
N LEU A 300 -12.28 17.55 41.20
CA LEU A 300 -13.52 18.26 41.55
C LEU A 300 -13.28 19.75 41.81
N GLY A 301 -12.18 20.11 42.49
CA GLY A 301 -11.78 21.50 42.70
C GLY A 301 -11.49 22.24 41.39
N ALA A 302 -10.76 21.61 40.47
CA ALA A 302 -10.44 22.19 39.17
C ALA A 302 -11.69 22.45 38.31
N VAL A 303 -12.63 21.49 38.26
CA VAL A 303 -13.91 21.64 37.55
C VAL A 303 -14.77 22.76 38.17
N TRP A 304 -14.82 22.87 39.50
CA TRP A 304 -15.55 23.94 40.18
C TRP A 304 -14.97 25.32 39.87
N ALA A 305 -13.65 25.47 39.90
CA ALA A 305 -12.96 26.72 39.55
C ALA A 305 -13.24 27.14 38.09
N GLY A 306 -13.06 26.23 37.12
CA GLY A 306 -13.34 26.50 35.71
C GLY A 306 -14.80 26.91 35.45
N SER A 307 -15.76 26.31 36.18
CA SER A 307 -17.19 26.61 36.04
C SER A 307 -17.59 28.03 36.44
N ARG A 308 -16.79 28.71 37.28
CA ARG A 308 -17.04 30.10 37.72
C ARG A 308 -16.54 31.14 36.72
N LEU A 309 -15.48 30.86 35.97
CA LEU A 309 -14.91 31.81 34.99
C LEU A 309 -15.78 31.98 33.73
N PHE A 310 -16.67 31.02 33.42
CA PHE A 310 -17.46 31.03 32.19
C PHE A 310 -18.89 31.59 32.32
N LYS A 311 -19.21 32.29 33.43
CA LYS A 311 -20.53 32.90 33.66
C LYS A 311 -20.45 34.40 34.00
N SER A 312 -19.96 35.19 33.04
CA SER A 312 -20.10 36.65 33.02
C SER A 312 -20.25 37.17 31.59
N HIS A 313 -21.32 37.92 31.35
CA HIS A 313 -21.74 38.64 30.13
C HIS A 313 -22.67 39.79 30.64
N PRO A 314 -23.01 40.87 29.89
CA PRO A 314 -22.77 41.14 28.45
C PRO A 314 -22.25 42.57 28.11
N ASN A 315 -22.18 42.86 26.80
CA ASN A 315 -22.27 44.16 26.09
C ASN A 315 -22.37 45.51 26.86
N THR A 316 -21.55 46.48 26.41
CA THR A 316 -21.94 47.90 26.26
C THR A 316 -21.35 48.49 24.96
N ARG A 317 -22.06 49.41 24.29
CA ARG A 317 -21.55 50.20 23.15
C ARG A 317 -20.85 51.47 23.63
N GLN A 318 -19.84 51.96 22.93
CA GLN A 318 -19.76 53.40 22.62
C GLN A 318 -18.84 53.72 21.44
N SER A 319 -19.12 54.85 20.78
CA SER A 319 -18.32 55.41 19.69
C SER A 319 -17.55 56.62 20.19
N THR A 320 -16.33 56.81 19.71
CA THR A 320 -15.68 58.14 19.66
C THR A 320 -14.77 58.21 18.44
N SER A 321 -14.77 59.36 17.79
CA SER A 321 -13.97 59.67 16.60
C SER A 321 -13.09 60.89 16.88
N THR A 322 -11.80 60.78 16.59
CA THR A 322 -10.89 61.95 16.57
C THR A 322 -9.98 61.87 15.35
N THR A 323 -9.98 62.94 14.56
CA THR A 323 -9.20 63.10 13.33
C THR A 323 -7.97 63.97 13.58
N LEU A 324 -6.79 63.57 13.09
CA LEU A 324 -5.62 64.40 12.70
C LEU A 324 -4.58 63.44 12.06
N GLN A 325 -3.69 63.83 11.13
CA GLN A 325 -3.83 64.71 9.95
C GLN A 325 -2.64 64.44 9.00
N THR A 326 -2.92 64.31 7.70
CA THR A 326 -2.12 64.73 6.53
C THR A 326 -0.57 64.77 6.60
N SER A 327 0.09 63.95 5.77
CA SER A 327 1.04 64.44 4.76
C SER A 327 1.11 63.47 3.56
N SER A 328 1.56 63.93 2.38
CA SER A 328 1.25 63.29 1.10
C SER A 328 2.16 63.70 -0.08
N GLN A 329 2.61 62.73 -0.89
CA GLN A 329 2.86 62.78 -2.35
C GLN A 329 3.20 61.33 -2.82
N GLN A 330 2.72 60.73 -3.93
CA GLN A 330 2.42 61.14 -5.32
C GLN A 330 3.68 61.03 -6.23
N ALA A 331 3.70 60.42 -7.42
CA ALA A 331 2.65 59.86 -8.30
C ALA A 331 3.19 58.80 -9.32
N ALA A 332 2.28 58.32 -10.20
CA ALA A 332 2.52 57.77 -11.55
C ALA A 332 2.98 56.30 -11.69
N ALA A 333 2.53 55.53 -12.71
CA ALA A 333 1.39 55.70 -13.63
C ALA A 333 0.99 54.37 -14.29
N ALA A 334 -0.19 54.33 -14.90
CA ALA A 334 -0.64 53.30 -15.84
C ALA A 334 -1.39 53.97 -17.02
N PRO A 335 -1.57 53.27 -18.14
CA PRO A 335 -2.76 53.45 -18.97
C PRO A 335 -3.52 52.12 -19.21
N ALA A 336 -4.79 52.24 -19.60
CA ALA A 336 -5.73 51.13 -19.75
C ALA A 336 -6.10 50.84 -21.22
N ALA A 337 -6.91 49.79 -21.44
CA ALA A 337 -7.32 49.31 -22.77
C ALA A 337 -8.58 50.00 -23.33
N ALA A 338 -8.74 49.87 -24.65
CA ALA A 338 -9.96 50.17 -25.43
C ALA A 338 -9.95 49.24 -26.68
N ALA A 339 -11.05 48.82 -27.30
CA ALA A 339 -12.48 49.12 -27.09
C ALA A 339 -13.31 47.78 -27.14
N GLN A 340 -14.57 47.62 -27.57
CA GLN A 340 -15.53 48.49 -28.29
C GLN A 340 -17.02 48.11 -27.99
N ASN A 341 -17.93 48.38 -28.93
CA ASN A 341 -19.40 48.54 -28.80
C ASN A 341 -20.13 47.87 -30.01
N PRO A 342 -21.49 47.86 -30.15
CA PRO A 342 -22.62 47.87 -29.17
C PRO A 342 -23.89 47.02 -29.56
N ALA A 343 -24.96 47.09 -28.73
CA ALA A 343 -26.41 47.16 -29.09
C ALA A 343 -27.19 45.95 -29.72
N THR A 344 -28.50 45.65 -29.48
CA THR A 344 -29.44 45.88 -28.33
C THR A 344 -30.52 44.70 -28.23
N PRO A 345 -31.90 44.76 -28.15
CA PRO A 345 -32.66 43.68 -27.43
C PRO A 345 -34.03 43.12 -28.02
N LEU A 346 -34.63 42.14 -27.30
CA LEU A 346 -36.07 41.76 -27.18
C LEU A 346 -36.84 41.12 -28.39
N PRO A 347 -37.98 40.39 -28.18
CA PRO A 347 -38.71 40.04 -26.94
C PRO A 347 -38.97 38.51 -26.70
N ALA A 348 -39.81 38.18 -25.71
CA ALA A 348 -40.31 36.83 -25.31
C ALA A 348 -41.69 36.51 -25.98
N PRO A 349 -42.61 35.57 -25.56
CA PRO A 349 -42.69 34.69 -24.36
C PRO A 349 -43.22 33.23 -24.59
N ALA A 350 -43.42 32.44 -23.52
CA ALA A 350 -44.63 31.62 -23.21
C ALA A 350 -44.41 30.62 -22.05
N GLU A 351 -45.49 30.15 -21.41
CA GLU A 351 -45.54 29.24 -20.25
C GLU A 351 -46.15 27.86 -20.60
N ILE A 352 -46.07 26.88 -19.67
CA ILE A 352 -47.20 26.02 -19.22
C ILE A 352 -46.77 25.16 -18.00
N SER A 353 -47.73 24.82 -17.13
CA SER A 353 -47.50 24.37 -15.75
C SER A 353 -48.11 22.99 -15.42
N VAL A 354 -47.57 22.28 -14.41
CA VAL A 354 -48.27 21.16 -13.71
C VAL A 354 -47.94 21.19 -12.19
N PRO A 355 -48.93 21.14 -11.28
CA PRO A 355 -48.72 21.23 -9.83
C PRO A 355 -48.93 19.90 -9.05
N SER A 356 -48.51 19.89 -7.77
CA SER A 356 -48.81 18.84 -6.79
C SER A 356 -50.09 19.11 -5.97
N ALA A 357 -50.70 18.07 -5.40
CA ALA A 357 -51.76 18.19 -4.39
C ALA A 357 -51.64 17.10 -3.30
N SER A 358 -52.26 17.32 -2.13
CA SER A 358 -52.17 16.46 -0.93
C SER A 358 -53.54 16.28 -0.25
N VAL A 359 -53.76 15.18 0.47
CA VAL A 359 -55.05 14.89 1.15
C VAL A 359 -54.85 14.33 2.58
N LYS A 360 -55.82 14.62 3.46
CA LYS A 360 -55.98 14.16 4.86
C LYS A 360 -57.47 14.02 5.19
N ALA A 361 -57.93 13.37 6.26
CA ALA A 361 -57.47 12.18 7.02
C ALA A 361 -58.52 11.90 8.12
N ALA A 362 -58.91 10.64 8.36
CA ALA A 362 -59.88 10.30 9.41
C ALA A 362 -59.70 8.86 9.96
N GLN A 363 -60.35 8.56 11.09
CA GLN A 363 -60.10 7.41 11.97
C GLN A 363 -61.25 6.40 12.00
N SER A 364 -60.96 5.14 12.37
CA SER A 364 -61.80 4.35 13.28
C SER A 364 -61.03 3.15 13.87
N LYS A 365 -61.50 2.61 15.00
CA LYS A 365 -60.92 1.46 15.74
C LYS A 365 -62.03 0.72 16.49
N PRO A 366 -62.07 -0.62 16.44
CA PRO A 366 -62.10 -1.42 17.68
C PRO A 366 -61.20 -2.67 17.61
N ALA A 367 -61.08 -3.41 18.72
CA ALA A 367 -60.34 -4.67 18.89
C ALA A 367 -60.72 -5.33 20.23
N PRO A 368 -60.31 -6.56 20.58
CA PRO A 368 -59.83 -7.72 19.77
C PRO A 368 -60.85 -8.90 19.89
N PRO A 369 -60.51 -10.20 19.66
CA PRO A 369 -59.71 -11.02 20.60
C PRO A 369 -58.84 -12.16 19.97
N HIS A 370 -58.19 -12.92 20.86
CA HIS A 370 -57.53 -14.23 20.71
C HIS A 370 -56.23 -14.37 19.91
N SER A 371 -55.15 -14.51 20.67
CA SER A 371 -53.87 -15.13 20.30
C SER A 371 -54.00 -16.65 20.04
N VAL A 372 -53.34 -17.14 18.98
CA VAL A 372 -52.94 -18.55 18.86
C VAL A 372 -51.47 -18.60 18.44
N SER A 373 -50.67 -19.36 19.20
CA SER A 373 -49.23 -19.50 18.91
C SER A 373 -49.01 -20.38 17.67
N ARG A 374 -48.14 -19.93 16.75
CA ARG A 374 -47.65 -20.75 15.63
C ARG A 374 -46.13 -20.83 15.71
N LYS A 375 -45.60 -22.05 15.55
CA LYS A 375 -44.20 -22.40 15.85
C LYS A 375 -43.22 -21.58 15.02
N SER A 376 -42.09 -21.26 15.64
CA SER A 376 -40.90 -20.71 14.99
C SER A 376 -40.42 -21.61 13.86
N VAL A 377 -40.40 -21.08 12.64
CA VAL A 377 -39.60 -21.64 11.54
C VAL A 377 -38.24 -20.94 11.58
N GLN A 378 -37.21 -21.70 11.91
CA GLN A 378 -35.83 -21.22 11.91
C GLN A 378 -35.35 -21.07 10.46
N PRO A 379 -34.64 -19.98 10.09
CA PRO A 379 -34.14 -19.82 8.73
C PRO A 379 -33.21 -20.97 8.35
N ALA A 380 -33.48 -21.61 7.21
CA ALA A 380 -32.60 -22.65 6.68
C ALA A 380 -31.22 -22.05 6.35
N GLN A 381 -30.16 -22.78 6.68
CA GLN A 381 -28.82 -22.45 6.21
C GLN A 381 -28.77 -22.66 4.68
N PRO A 382 -27.98 -21.86 3.93
CA PRO A 382 -27.78 -22.11 2.50
C PRO A 382 -27.21 -23.51 2.29
N LEU A 383 -27.83 -24.30 1.39
CA LEU A 383 -27.30 -25.61 1.04
C LEU A 383 -25.94 -25.45 0.35
N ALA A 384 -25.00 -26.33 0.69
CA ALA A 384 -23.79 -26.49 -0.11
C ALA A 384 -24.16 -27.14 -1.45
N GLU A 385 -23.66 -26.59 -2.56
CA GLU A 385 -23.79 -27.23 -3.87
C GLU A 385 -23.08 -28.60 -3.85
N PRO A 386 -23.72 -29.70 -4.33
CA PRO A 386 -23.23 -31.07 -4.17
C PRO A 386 -22.03 -31.42 -5.08
N SER A 387 -21.30 -30.42 -5.56
CA SER A 387 -20.23 -30.52 -6.56
C SER A 387 -18.81 -30.52 -5.97
N VAL A 388 -18.63 -30.10 -4.71
CA VAL A 388 -17.31 -30.03 -4.06
C VAL A 388 -17.12 -31.21 -3.12
N VAL A 389 -16.11 -32.05 -3.40
CA VAL A 389 -15.76 -33.23 -2.60
C VAL A 389 -14.75 -32.89 -1.50
N HIS A 390 -13.82 -31.97 -1.77
CA HIS A 390 -12.85 -31.50 -0.78
C HIS A 390 -12.52 -30.02 -0.99
N ALA A 391 -12.74 -29.20 0.04
CA ALA A 391 -12.39 -27.79 0.07
C ALA A 391 -11.16 -27.55 0.97
N GLN A 392 -10.02 -27.18 0.39
CA GLN A 392 -8.84 -26.78 1.14
C GLN A 392 -8.92 -25.30 1.52
N ILE A 393 -9.03 -25.00 2.81
CA ILE A 393 -8.83 -23.64 3.33
C ILE A 393 -7.31 -23.40 3.51
N PRO A 394 -6.73 -22.27 3.07
CA PRO A 394 -5.32 -21.97 3.30
C PRO A 394 -5.02 -21.76 4.79
N ASN A 395 -3.99 -22.43 5.29
CA ASN A 395 -3.47 -22.18 6.64
C ASN A 395 -2.71 -20.84 6.65
N VAL A 396 -3.34 -19.80 7.21
CA VAL A 396 -2.72 -18.48 7.36
C VAL A 396 -2.24 -18.29 8.82
N PRO A 397 -0.93 -18.05 9.03
CA PRO A 397 -0.35 -17.75 10.34
C PRO A 397 -1.09 -16.62 11.08
N ARG A 398 -1.06 -16.67 12.41
CA ARG A 398 -1.68 -15.63 13.25
C ARG A 398 -1.09 -14.24 12.97
N SER A 399 0.22 -14.16 12.70
CA SER A 399 0.92 -12.93 12.29
C SER A 399 0.29 -12.29 11.05
N ALA A 400 0.22 -13.02 9.94
CA ALA A 400 -0.36 -12.51 8.69
C ALA A 400 -1.83 -12.10 8.85
N ARG A 401 -2.65 -12.90 9.56
CA ARG A 401 -4.06 -12.54 9.85
C ARG A 401 -4.20 -11.26 10.70
N HIS A 402 -3.23 -10.95 11.57
CA HIS A 402 -3.28 -9.74 12.39
C HIS A 402 -3.08 -8.45 11.60
N THR A 403 -2.41 -8.51 10.45
CA THR A 403 -2.19 -7.34 9.57
C THR A 403 -3.43 -6.95 8.73
N ILE A 404 -4.48 -7.78 8.69
CA ILE A 404 -5.64 -7.56 7.82
C ILE A 404 -6.57 -6.48 8.39
N HIS A 405 -6.63 -5.34 7.70
CA HIS A 405 -7.66 -4.32 7.93
C HIS A 405 -8.94 -4.69 7.15
N GLY A 406 -10.00 -5.02 7.88
CA GLY A 406 -11.29 -5.41 7.29
C GLY A 406 -11.28 -6.82 6.70
N ARG A 407 -11.37 -6.93 5.36
CA ARG A 407 -11.54 -8.18 4.60
C ARG A 407 -10.73 -8.14 3.32
N ILE A 408 -9.90 -9.16 3.07
CA ILE A 408 -9.19 -9.35 1.81
C ILE A 408 -9.92 -10.43 1.01
N ARG A 409 -10.34 -10.11 -0.21
CA ARG A 409 -11.06 -11.01 -1.12
C ARG A 409 -10.17 -11.42 -2.27
N VAL A 410 -10.12 -12.71 -2.56
CA VAL A 410 -9.40 -13.29 -3.70
C VAL A 410 -10.36 -14.20 -4.47
N ALA A 411 -10.30 -14.17 -5.80
CA ALA A 411 -11.02 -15.10 -6.66
C ALA A 411 -10.03 -15.86 -7.55
N VAL A 412 -10.07 -17.19 -7.46
CA VAL A 412 -9.26 -18.12 -8.24
C VAL A 412 -10.18 -18.89 -9.17
N LEU A 413 -9.99 -18.76 -10.49
CA LEU A 413 -10.57 -19.67 -11.46
C LEU A 413 -9.75 -20.96 -11.44
N VAL A 414 -10.39 -22.10 -11.20
CA VAL A 414 -9.77 -23.42 -11.37
C VAL A 414 -10.39 -24.16 -12.54
N ILE A 415 -9.55 -24.89 -13.27
CA ILE A 415 -9.96 -25.83 -14.32
C ILE A 415 -9.86 -27.24 -13.72
N VAL A 416 -10.92 -28.03 -13.91
CA VAL A 416 -11.10 -29.34 -13.27
C VAL A 416 -11.26 -30.42 -14.32
N ASP A 417 -10.58 -31.55 -14.15
CA ASP A 417 -10.71 -32.72 -15.02
C ASP A 417 -12.03 -33.50 -14.79
N HIS A 418 -12.29 -34.48 -15.66
CA HIS A 418 -13.44 -35.40 -15.53
C HIS A 418 -13.41 -36.22 -14.22
N SER A 419 -12.21 -36.42 -13.64
CA SER A 419 -11.99 -37.13 -12.37
C SER A 419 -12.16 -36.25 -11.12
N GLY A 420 -12.43 -34.95 -11.28
CA GLY A 420 -12.61 -33.99 -10.19
C GLY A 420 -11.32 -33.40 -9.60
N ASN A 421 -10.15 -33.58 -10.23
CA ASN A 421 -8.91 -32.93 -9.79
C ASN A 421 -8.75 -31.54 -10.43
N VAL A 422 -8.17 -30.59 -9.70
CA VAL A 422 -7.77 -29.28 -10.25
C VAL A 422 -6.48 -29.44 -11.08
N ILE A 423 -6.56 -29.11 -12.38
CA ILE A 423 -5.43 -29.17 -13.32
C ILE A 423 -4.80 -27.80 -13.60
N ASP A 424 -5.55 -26.70 -13.45
CA ASP A 424 -5.02 -25.33 -13.48
C ASP A 424 -5.74 -24.42 -12.46
N ALA A 425 -5.07 -23.35 -12.02
CA ALA A 425 -5.57 -22.37 -11.07
C ALA A 425 -5.03 -20.95 -11.37
N LEU A 426 -5.88 -20.11 -11.96
CA LEU A 426 -5.60 -18.74 -12.39
C LEU A 426 -6.23 -17.70 -11.43
N LEU A 427 -5.54 -16.60 -11.15
CA LEU A 427 -6.07 -15.51 -10.32
C LEU A 427 -6.95 -14.57 -11.16
N GLU A 428 -8.28 -14.70 -11.05
CA GLU A 428 -9.23 -13.77 -11.69
C GLU A 428 -9.35 -12.45 -10.90
N ASN A 429 -9.22 -12.51 -9.58
CA ASN A 429 -9.06 -11.32 -8.73
C ASN A 429 -8.03 -11.62 -7.64
N PRO A 430 -6.78 -11.11 -7.72
CA PRO A 430 -5.75 -11.34 -6.71
C PRO A 430 -6.00 -10.56 -5.40
N GLY A 431 -6.94 -9.61 -5.38
CA GLY A 431 -7.14 -8.72 -4.25
C GLY A 431 -5.95 -7.77 -4.00
N PRO A 432 -5.93 -7.05 -2.87
CA PRO A 432 -4.91 -6.04 -2.56
C PRO A 432 -3.58 -6.61 -2.02
N SER A 433 -3.36 -7.92 -2.01
CA SER A 433 -2.13 -8.49 -1.44
C SER A 433 -1.75 -9.83 -2.09
N TRP A 434 -0.70 -9.79 -2.89
CA TRP A 434 -0.10 -10.94 -3.58
C TRP A 434 0.15 -12.15 -2.65
N TYR A 435 0.57 -11.94 -1.39
CA TYR A 435 0.72 -13.02 -0.40
C TYR A 435 -0.59 -13.81 -0.21
N PHE A 436 -1.72 -13.12 0.00
CA PHE A 436 -3.02 -13.77 0.14
C PHE A 436 -3.52 -14.37 -1.17
N ALA A 437 -3.15 -13.80 -2.32
CA ALA A 437 -3.39 -14.37 -3.63
C ALA A 437 -2.65 -15.70 -3.82
N ARG A 438 -1.35 -15.75 -3.45
CA ARG A 438 -0.50 -16.96 -3.45
C ARG A 438 -1.08 -18.04 -2.55
N GLN A 439 -1.39 -17.72 -1.29
CA GLN A 439 -2.03 -18.66 -0.35
C GLN A 439 -3.37 -19.19 -0.88
N ALA A 440 -4.21 -18.34 -1.48
CA ALA A 440 -5.49 -18.76 -2.08
C ALA A 440 -5.30 -19.71 -3.27
N ARG A 441 -4.39 -19.39 -4.20
CA ARG A 441 -4.11 -20.21 -5.39
C ARG A 441 -3.46 -21.56 -5.03
N GLU A 442 -2.55 -21.58 -4.06
CA GLU A 442 -1.95 -22.81 -3.54
C GLU A 442 -2.95 -23.71 -2.80
N ALA A 443 -3.93 -23.12 -2.11
CA ALA A 443 -5.04 -23.85 -1.54
C ALA A 443 -5.98 -24.37 -2.63
N ALA A 444 -6.37 -23.53 -3.59
CA ALA A 444 -7.24 -23.87 -4.72
C ALA A 444 -6.75 -25.10 -5.50
N ARG A 445 -5.45 -25.21 -5.78
CA ARG A 445 -4.81 -26.38 -6.43
C ARG A 445 -4.95 -27.71 -5.66
N LYS A 446 -5.45 -27.68 -4.41
CA LYS A 446 -5.66 -28.86 -3.54
C LYS A 446 -7.15 -29.19 -3.35
N TRP A 447 -8.07 -28.47 -4.00
CA TRP A 447 -9.49 -28.79 -3.98
C TRP A 447 -9.78 -30.03 -4.83
N ARG A 448 -10.87 -30.74 -4.49
CA ARG A 448 -11.43 -31.82 -5.29
C ARG A 448 -12.92 -31.62 -5.48
N PHE A 449 -13.41 -31.96 -6.66
CA PHE A 449 -14.81 -31.85 -7.06
C PHE A 449 -15.39 -33.24 -7.32
N ALA A 450 -16.70 -33.32 -7.50
CA ALA A 450 -17.35 -34.52 -7.98
C ALA A 450 -16.86 -34.83 -9.41
N PRO A 451 -16.54 -36.10 -9.74
CA PRO A 451 -16.33 -36.54 -11.11
C PRO A 451 -17.54 -36.21 -12.00
N ALA A 452 -17.34 -36.21 -13.31
CA ALA A 452 -18.41 -36.12 -14.30
C ALA A 452 -18.15 -37.09 -15.46
N ASP A 453 -19.23 -37.55 -16.09
CA ASP A 453 -19.18 -38.47 -17.23
C ASP A 453 -18.80 -37.76 -18.54
N GLU A 454 -18.85 -36.43 -18.57
CA GLU A 454 -18.37 -35.58 -19.67
C GLU A 454 -16.83 -35.54 -19.66
N SER A 455 -16.23 -35.74 -20.84
CA SER A 455 -14.76 -35.69 -21.01
C SER A 455 -14.17 -34.27 -20.98
N ASP A 456 -15.02 -33.24 -20.97
CA ASP A 456 -14.61 -31.84 -21.06
C ASP A 456 -14.21 -31.27 -19.69
N SER A 457 -13.23 -30.37 -19.71
CA SER A 457 -12.71 -29.72 -18.49
C SER A 457 -13.64 -28.63 -17.99
N ARG A 458 -14.03 -28.67 -16.71
CA ARG A 458 -15.04 -27.78 -16.12
C ARG A 458 -14.40 -26.63 -15.35
N GLY A 459 -14.88 -25.41 -15.56
CA GLY A 459 -14.44 -24.21 -14.85
C GLY A 459 -15.19 -23.99 -13.53
N TRP A 460 -14.47 -23.72 -12.45
CA TRP A 460 -15.03 -23.33 -11.15
C TRP A 460 -14.38 -22.05 -10.64
N LEU A 461 -15.19 -21.14 -10.11
CA LEU A 461 -14.69 -19.92 -9.49
C LEU A 461 -14.69 -20.08 -7.96
N LEU A 462 -13.49 -20.12 -7.38
CA LEU A 462 -13.27 -20.21 -5.95
C LEU A 462 -13.04 -18.82 -5.36
N ARG A 463 -13.96 -18.39 -4.50
CA ARG A 463 -13.94 -17.07 -3.82
C ARG A 463 -13.50 -17.26 -2.37
N PHE A 464 -12.29 -16.77 -2.05
CA PHE A 464 -11.73 -16.77 -0.70
C PHE A 464 -11.93 -15.41 -0.04
N GLU A 465 -12.34 -15.38 1.22
CA GLU A 465 -12.36 -14.17 2.05
C GLU A 465 -11.50 -14.36 3.30
N PHE A 466 -10.43 -13.58 3.39
CA PHE A 466 -9.48 -13.58 4.50
C PHE A 466 -9.81 -12.44 5.47
N THR A 467 -9.85 -12.77 6.76
CA THR A 467 -10.12 -11.84 7.86
C THR A 467 -9.18 -12.11 9.04
N ARG A 468 -9.09 -11.17 9.98
CA ARG A 468 -8.34 -11.38 11.23
C ARG A 468 -8.86 -12.57 12.05
N GLY A 469 -10.16 -12.88 11.96
CA GLY A 469 -10.76 -14.06 12.62
C GLY A 469 -10.37 -15.38 11.96
N GLY A 470 -10.31 -15.42 10.63
CA GLY A 470 -10.02 -16.62 9.84
C GLY A 470 -10.30 -16.43 8.35
N THR A 471 -10.23 -17.52 7.59
CA THR A 471 -10.48 -17.54 6.14
C THR A 471 -11.71 -18.38 5.84
N THR A 472 -12.62 -17.89 5.00
CA THR A 472 -13.68 -18.69 4.38
C THR A 472 -13.43 -18.85 2.88
N ALA A 473 -14.05 -19.86 2.27
CA ALA A 473 -13.98 -20.08 0.83
C ALA A 473 -15.30 -20.68 0.31
N HIS A 474 -15.71 -20.28 -0.88
CA HIS A 474 -16.91 -20.76 -1.56
C HIS A 474 -16.61 -21.04 -3.04
N ALA A 475 -17.17 -22.11 -3.59
CA ALA A 475 -17.13 -22.41 -5.01
C ALA A 475 -18.45 -21.99 -5.68
N THR A 476 -18.37 -21.60 -6.94
CA THR A 476 -19.51 -21.47 -7.86
C THR A 476 -19.07 -21.98 -9.24
N ALA A 477 -19.91 -22.75 -9.92
CA ALA A 477 -19.63 -23.19 -11.28
C ALA A 477 -19.46 -21.98 -12.23
N ARG A 478 -18.58 -22.10 -13.23
CA ARG A 478 -18.48 -21.13 -14.33
C ARG A 478 -19.21 -21.69 -15.55
N SER A 479 -20.37 -21.10 -15.84
CA SER A 479 -21.10 -21.25 -17.12
C SER A 479 -20.34 -20.63 -18.28
#